data_AF-H2C4Y3-F1
#
_entry.id   AF-H2C4Y3-F1
#
_cell.length_a   1.000
_cell.length_b   1.000
_cell.length_c   1.000
_cell.angle_alpha   90.00
_cell.angle_beta   90.00
_cell.angle_gamma   90.00
#
_symmetry.space_group_name_H-M   'P 1'
#
loop_
_entity.id
_entity.type
_entity.pdbx_description
1 polymer ?
#
loop_
_entity_poly.entity_id
_entity_poly.type
_entity_poly.pdbx_seq_one_letter_code
_entity_poly.pdbx_strand_id
1 'polypeptide(L)' 'MVLNREDETPEQELIEDLISILVSFSEKLQGMGSREYEKVRKCVEEIKA' A
#
# COMPACT_ATOMS: atom_id res chain seq x y z
N MET A 1 22.26 -4.86 7.47
CA MET A 1 21.73 -3.80 8.35
C MET A 1 20.34 -4.25 8.72
N VAL A 2 20.18 -4.88 9.88
CA VAL A 2 18.86 -5.31 10.38
C VAL A 2 18.22 -4.03 10.91
N LEU A 3 17.16 -3.57 10.25
CA LEU A 3 16.39 -2.43 10.70
C LEU A 3 15.62 -2.88 11.94
N ASN A 4 16.14 -2.53 13.11
CA ASN A 4 15.46 -2.73 14.37
C ASN A 4 14.19 -1.86 14.40
N ARG A 5 13.07 -2.40 13.89
CA ARG A 5 11.71 -1.92 14.11
C ARG A 5 11.26 -2.43 15.49
N GLU A 6 11.85 -1.91 16.55
CA GLU A 6 11.73 -2.50 17.90
C GLU A 6 10.33 -2.39 18.56
N ASP A 7 9.34 -1.78 17.89
CA ASP A 7 7.96 -1.65 18.41
C ASP A 7 6.83 -2.00 17.41
N GLU A 8 7.15 -2.31 16.14
CA GLU A 8 6.13 -2.70 15.15
C GLU A 8 5.97 -4.22 15.10
N THR A 9 4.73 -4.70 15.11
CA THR A 9 4.51 -6.13 14.90
C THR A 9 4.88 -6.51 13.46
N PRO A 10 5.31 -7.76 13.20
CA PRO A 10 5.53 -8.24 11.83
C PRO A 10 4.30 -8.05 10.92
N GLU A 11 3.10 -8.02 11.51
CA GLU A 11 1.86 -7.75 10.80
C GLU A 11 1.74 -6.28 10.36
N GLN A 12 2.10 -5.33 11.22
CA GLN A 12 2.11 -3.91 10.87
C GLN A 12 3.11 -3.62 9.74
N GLU A 13 4.32 -4.17 9.81
CA GLU A 13 5.33 -4.04 8.75
C GLU A 13 4.78 -4.56 7.40
N LEU A 14 4.12 -5.71 7.40
CA LEU A 14 3.52 -6.27 6.18
C LEU A 14 2.37 -5.41 5.63
N ILE A 15 1.55 -4.83 6.51
CA ILE A 15 0.45 -3.92 6.11
C ILE A 15 1.04 -2.67 5.47
N GLU A 16 2.08 -2.07 6.05
CA GLU A 16 2.72 -0.88 5.51
C GLU A 16 3.39 -1.14 4.16
N ASP A 17 4.12 -2.26 4.04
CA ASP A 17 4.75 -2.66 2.79
C ASP A 17 3.69 -2.90 1.69
N LEU A 18 2.57 -3.54 2.03
CA LEU A 18 1.46 -3.74 1.10
C LEU A 18 0.83 -2.41 0.67
N ILE A 19 0.57 -1.49 1.60
CA ILE A 19 0.05 -0.16 1.29
C ILE A 19 1.00 0.57 0.33
N SER A 20 2.31 0.52 0.60
CA SER A 20 3.33 1.16 -0.25
C SER A 20 3.31 0.60 -1.67
N ILE A 21 3.20 -0.73 -1.82
CA ILE A 21 3.06 -1.39 -3.11
C ILE A 21 1.79 -0.91 -3.82
N LEU A 22 0.64 -0.91 -3.15
CA LEU A 22 -0.64 -0.51 -3.73
C LEU A 22 -0.64 0.96 -4.19
N VAL A 23 -0.05 1.87 -3.40
CA VAL A 23 0.10 3.27 -3.77
C VAL A 23 0.95 3.39 -5.03
N SER A 24 2.12 2.75 -5.08
CA SER A 24 3.00 2.76 -6.27
C SER A 24 2.31 2.22 -7.53
N PHE A 25 1.48 1.18 -7.40
CA PHE A 25 0.71 0.66 -8.52
C PHE A 25 -0.43 1.60 -8.93
N SER A 26 -1.11 2.24 -7.98
CA SER A 26 -2.20 3.17 -8.26
C SER A 26 -1.74 4.36 -9.10
N GLU A 27 -0.57 4.93 -8.81
CA GLU A 27 0.02 6.04 -9.57
C GLU A 27 0.30 5.64 -11.03
N LYS A 28 0.77 4.40 -11.26
CA LYS A 28 0.99 3.87 -12.61
C LYS A 28 -0.33 3.70 -13.36
N LEU A 29 -1.35 3.15 -12.71
CA LEU A 29 -2.68 2.98 -13.31
C LEU A 29 -3.31 4.34 -13.64
N GLN A 30 -3.16 5.33 -12.75
CA GLN A 30 -3.62 6.68 -12.97
C GLN A 30 -2.90 7.33 -14.17
N GLY A 31 -1.57 7.18 -14.25
CA GLY A 31 -0.78 7.66 -15.39
C GLY A 31 -1.16 7.00 -16.73
N MET A 32 -1.67 5.78 -16.70
CA MET A 32 -2.19 5.06 -17.86
C MET A 32 -3.67 5.40 -18.18
N GLY A 33 -4.34 6.22 -17.38
CA GLY A 33 -5.77 6.54 -17.53
C GLY A 33 -6.70 5.34 -17.25
N SER A 34 -6.21 4.34 -16.52
CA SER A 34 -6.96 3.12 -16.19
C SER A 34 -7.99 3.39 -15.08
N ARG A 35 -9.21 2.84 -15.24
CA ARG A 35 -10.28 2.96 -14.23
C ARG A 35 -10.04 2.07 -13.01
N GLU A 36 -9.14 1.11 -13.13
CA GLU A 36 -8.71 0.22 -12.06
C GLU A 36 -8.00 0.98 -10.93
N TYR A 37 -7.47 2.18 -11.19
CA TYR A 37 -6.97 3.10 -10.16
C TYR A 37 -7.97 3.28 -9.00
N GLU A 38 -9.25 3.51 -9.30
CA GLU A 38 -10.28 3.71 -8.27
C GLU A 38 -10.51 2.45 -7.41
N LYS A 39 -10.31 1.26 -7.99
CA LYS A 39 -10.41 0.00 -7.24
C LYS A 39 -9.23 -0.17 -6.28
N VAL A 40 -8.02 0.14 -6.75
CA VAL A 40 -6.80 0.07 -5.93
C VAL A 40 -6.85 1.12 -4.81
N ARG A 41 -7.31 2.34 -5.11
CA ARG A 41 -7.49 3.39 -4.09
C ARG A 41 -8.45 2.96 -2.98
N LYS A 42 -9.61 2.40 -3.33
CA LYS A 42 -10.58 1.88 -2.35
C LYS A 42 -10.00 0.76 -1.50
N CYS A 43 -9.23 -0.15 -2.09
CA CYS A 43 -8.56 -1.20 -1.34
C CYS A 43 -7.59 -0.63 -0.28
N VAL A 44 -6.84 0.44 -0.60
CA VAL A 44 -5.99 1.12 0.39
C VAL A 44 -6.82 1.80 1.49
N GLU A 45 -7.95 2.40 1.15
CA GLU A 45 -8.87 3.00 2.14
C GLU A 45 -9.45 1.94 3.09
N GLU A 46 -9.80 0.76 2.59
CA GLU A 46 -10.31 -0.37 3.38
C GLU A 46 -9.24 -0.98 4.31
N ILE A 47 -7.97 -1.04 3.87
CA ILE A 47 -6.86 -1.55 4.70
C ILE A 47 -6.52 -0.59 5.86
N LYS A 48 -6.76 0.72 5.67
CA LYS A 48 -6.49 1.76 6.68
C LYS A 48 -7.65 2.01 7.66
N ALA A 49 -8.82 1.43 7.41
CA ALA A 49 -10.03 1.59 8.22
C ALA A 49 -10.00 0.73 9.49
#